data_AF-A0A3N7CFY5-F1
#
_entry.id   AF-A0A3N7CFY5-F1
#
_cell.length_a   1.000
_cell.length_b   1.000
_cell.length_c   1.000
_cell.angle_alpha   90.00
_cell.angle_beta   90.00
_cell.angle_gamma   90.00
#
_symmetry.space_group_name_H-M   'P 1'
#
loop_
_entity.id
_entity.type
_entity.pdbx_description
1 polymer ?
#
loop_
_entity_poly.entity_id
_entity_poly.type
_entity_poly.pdbx_seq_one_letter_code
_entity_poly.pdbx_strand_id
1 'polypeptide(L)'
;MKKILLGAFALIGTYGMAEAANILTVNNLTSCTYTISLSGGSGTTVPPGISTFSSFSYTNIDFIKIMYGTTQVNVGFGSPYSNSIGQPAPPCITNPFFTASWAQATQASNATLVIFE
;
A
#
# COMPACT_ATOMS: atom_id res chain seq x y z
N MET A 1 -8.07 42.37 2.47
CA MET A 1 -8.65 41.46 1.46
C MET A 1 -7.62 40.76 0.56
N LYS A 2 -6.47 41.37 0.21
CA LYS A 2 -5.43 40.72 -0.64
C LYS A 2 -4.77 39.45 -0.06
N LYS A 3 -4.76 39.29 1.27
CA LYS A 3 -4.12 38.16 1.96
C LYS A 3 -4.90 36.84 1.86
N ILE A 4 -6.23 36.92 1.69
CA ILE A 4 -7.10 35.73 1.59
C ILE A 4 -6.94 35.07 0.22
N LEU A 5 -6.74 35.86 -0.83
CA LEU A 5 -6.56 35.37 -2.20
C LEU A 5 -5.27 34.55 -2.35
N LEU A 6 -4.17 34.99 -1.74
CA LEU A 6 -2.88 34.27 -1.75
C LEU A 6 -2.95 32.93 -1.01
N GLY A 7 -3.71 32.85 0.10
CA GLY A 7 -3.94 31.59 0.80
C GLY A 7 -4.74 30.58 -0.03
N ALA A 8 -5.74 31.05 -0.79
CA ALA A 8 -6.52 30.19 -1.67
C ALA A 8 -5.67 29.63 -2.84
N PHE A 9 -4.80 30.42 -3.46
CA PHE A 9 -3.91 29.94 -4.51
C PHE A 9 -2.85 28.95 -3.99
N ALA A 10 -2.36 29.12 -2.76
CA ALA A 10 -1.47 28.14 -2.14
C ALA A 10 -2.17 26.79 -1.89
N LEU A 11 -3.43 26.81 -1.44
CA LEU A 11 -4.23 25.61 -1.22
C LEU A 11 -4.61 24.90 -2.53
N ILE A 12 -4.95 25.65 -3.58
CA ILE A 12 -5.24 25.11 -4.92
C ILE A 12 -3.96 24.52 -5.54
N GLY A 13 -2.81 25.14 -5.35
CA GLY A 13 -1.51 24.63 -5.81
C GLY A 13 -1.11 23.30 -5.17
N THR A 14 -1.57 23.02 -3.94
CA THR A 14 -1.33 21.73 -3.26
C THR A 14 -2.37 20.66 -3.59
N TYR A 15 -3.57 21.04 -4.04
CA TYR A 15 -4.66 20.10 -4.35
C TYR A 15 -4.40 19.27 -5.62
N GLY A 16 -3.48 19.71 -6.50
CA GLY A 16 -3.19 19.06 -7.78
C GLY A 16 -2.03 18.07 -7.80
N MET A 17 -1.40 17.74 -6.66
CA MET A 17 -0.10 17.05 -6.65
C MET A 17 -0.07 15.70 -5.92
N ALA A 18 -1.18 15.23 -5.34
CA ALA A 18 -1.21 13.95 -4.61
C ALA A 18 -2.25 12.99 -5.21
N GLU A 19 -1.87 12.29 -6.27
CA GLU A 19 -2.68 11.25 -6.92
C GLU A 19 -2.65 9.91 -6.16
N ALA A 20 -1.83 9.79 -5.10
CA ALA A 20 -1.60 8.55 -4.38
C ALA A 20 -1.11 8.79 -2.94
N ALA A 21 -0.99 7.71 -2.13
CA ALA A 21 -0.56 7.81 -0.73
C ALA A 21 0.88 8.32 -0.62
N ASN A 22 1.14 9.29 0.27
CA ASN A 22 2.51 9.81 0.45
C ASN A 22 3.45 8.79 1.10
N ILE A 23 2.93 8.02 2.06
CA ILE A 23 3.65 6.98 2.80
C ILE A 23 2.76 5.75 2.89
N LEU A 24 3.35 4.59 2.62
CA LEU A 24 2.80 3.27 2.94
C LEU A 24 3.51 2.71 4.17
N THR A 25 2.75 2.36 5.19
CA THR A 25 3.23 1.49 6.28
C THR A 25 2.69 0.08 6.06
N VAL A 26 3.57 -0.91 6.02
CA VAL A 26 3.21 -2.32 5.90
C VAL A 26 3.49 -3.02 7.22
N ASN A 27 2.45 -3.58 7.84
CA ASN A 27 2.54 -4.44 9.00
C ASN A 27 2.37 -5.90 8.55
N ASN A 28 3.48 -6.61 8.39
CA ASN A 28 3.47 -8.04 8.10
C ASN A 28 3.48 -8.83 9.40
N LEU A 29 2.31 -9.33 9.78
CA LEU A 29 2.10 -10.11 11.00
C LEU A 29 2.33 -11.61 10.78
N THR A 30 2.72 -12.02 9.57
CA THR A 30 3.08 -13.41 9.26
C THR A 30 4.58 -13.65 9.46
N SER A 31 5.00 -14.91 9.47
CA SER A 31 6.44 -15.25 9.48
C SER A 31 7.08 -15.25 8.08
N CYS A 32 6.30 -15.00 7.02
CA CYS A 32 6.77 -14.99 5.64
C CYS A 32 7.36 -13.65 5.23
N THR A 33 8.36 -13.67 4.34
CA THR A 33 8.74 -12.48 3.57
C THR A 33 7.95 -12.45 2.26
N TYR A 34 7.33 -11.32 1.95
CA TYR A 34 6.61 -11.11 0.69
C TYR A 34 7.35 -10.13 -0.20
N THR A 35 7.06 -10.17 -1.50
CA THR A 35 7.44 -9.10 -2.42
C THR A 35 6.20 -8.29 -2.74
N ILE A 36 6.23 -6.98 -2.52
CA ILE A 36 5.17 -6.08 -2.94
C ILE A 36 5.58 -5.30 -4.18
N SER A 37 4.64 -5.14 -5.12
CA SER A 37 4.79 -4.27 -6.29
C SER A 37 4.05 -2.98 -6.03
N LEU A 38 4.78 -1.86 -5.96
CA LEU A 38 4.21 -0.52 -5.93
C LEU A 38 3.93 -0.07 -7.38
N SER A 39 2.80 0.60 -7.66
CA SER A 39 2.49 1.08 -9.02
C SER A 39 3.60 2.02 -9.51
N GLY A 40 4.28 1.64 -10.59
CA GLY A 40 5.43 2.38 -11.15
C GLY A 40 6.77 2.16 -10.44
N GLY A 41 6.83 1.33 -9.40
CA GLY A 41 8.04 0.94 -8.68
C GLY A 41 8.57 -0.46 -9.03
N SER A 42 9.75 -0.80 -8.54
CA SER A 42 10.29 -2.17 -8.56
C SER A 42 9.75 -2.99 -7.39
N GLY A 43 9.75 -4.33 -7.52
CA GLY A 43 9.31 -5.23 -6.45
C GLY A 43 10.19 -5.06 -5.20
N THR A 44 9.57 -4.68 -4.08
CA THR A 44 10.26 -4.50 -2.80
C THR A 44 9.90 -5.58 -1.81
N THR A 45 10.86 -6.03 -1.02
CA THR A 45 10.65 -7.07 -0.02
C THR A 45 10.05 -6.49 1.25
N VAL A 46 9.09 -7.21 1.83
CA VAL A 46 8.46 -6.92 3.12
C VAL A 46 8.71 -8.12 4.05
N PRO A 47 9.76 -8.07 4.89
CA PRO A 47 9.97 -9.10 5.90
C PRO A 47 8.87 -9.05 6.98
N PRO A 48 8.79 -10.06 7.87
CA PRO A 48 7.97 -9.98 9.07
C PRO A 48 8.24 -8.70 9.87
N GLY A 49 7.18 -8.07 10.40
CA GLY A 49 7.25 -6.80 11.12
C GLY A 49 6.79 -5.60 10.30
N ILE A 50 7.36 -4.42 10.61
CA ILE A 50 6.94 -3.15 10.03
C ILE A 50 7.93 -2.70 8.95
N SER A 51 7.41 -2.36 7.78
CA SER A 51 8.17 -1.72 6.69
C SER A 51 7.49 -0.43 6.25
N THR A 52 8.25 0.57 5.85
CA THR A 52 7.71 1.87 5.39
C THR A 52 8.26 2.24 4.03
N PHE A 53 7.38 2.69 3.15
CA PHE A 53 7.72 3.10 1.78
C PHE A 53 7.18 4.50 1.52
N SER A 54 8.02 5.38 0.98
CA SER A 54 7.58 6.71 0.54
C SER A 54 7.18 6.66 -0.93
N SER A 55 6.17 7.42 -1.30
CA SER A 55 5.87 7.68 -2.71
C SER A 55 6.96 8.61 -3.29
N PHE A 56 7.29 8.38 -4.56
CA PHE A 56 8.24 9.18 -5.33
C PHE A 56 7.57 9.58 -6.65
N SER A 57 8.13 10.54 -7.38
CA SER A 57 7.55 11.09 -8.61
C SER A 57 7.17 10.08 -9.71
N TYR A 58 7.71 8.85 -9.66
CA TYR A 58 7.43 7.76 -10.59
C TYR A 58 6.76 6.54 -9.93
N THR A 59 6.46 6.61 -8.63
CA THR A 59 5.89 5.51 -7.85
C THR A 59 4.66 5.99 -7.10
N ASN A 60 3.49 5.66 -7.66
CA ASN A 60 2.21 5.94 -7.03
C ASN A 60 1.83 4.78 -6.11
N ILE A 61 1.43 5.12 -4.89
CA ILE A 61 0.96 4.16 -3.88
C ILE A 61 -0.56 4.26 -3.80
N ASP A 62 -1.23 3.62 -4.74
CA ASP A 62 -2.70 3.57 -4.85
C ASP A 62 -3.23 2.13 -4.81
N PHE A 63 -2.43 1.20 -5.34
CA PHE A 63 -2.73 -0.21 -5.47
C PHE A 63 -1.45 -1.02 -5.38
N ILE A 64 -1.50 -2.16 -4.70
CA ILE A 64 -0.34 -2.99 -4.43
C ILE A 64 -0.66 -4.44 -4.73
N LYS A 65 0.29 -5.10 -5.39
CA LYS A 65 0.32 -6.56 -5.53
C LYS A 65 1.24 -7.13 -4.47
N ILE A 66 0.76 -8.09 -3.70
CA ILE A 66 1.51 -8.79 -2.65
C ILE A 66 1.75 -10.20 -3.16
N MET A 67 3.03 -10.55 -3.34
CA MET A 67 3.44 -11.78 -4.01
C MET A 67 4.19 -12.70 -3.06
N TYR A 68 3.87 -14.00 -3.17
CA TYR A 68 4.66 -15.08 -2.60
C TYR A 68 4.94 -16.12 -3.69
N GLY A 69 6.15 -16.10 -4.25
CA GLY A 69 6.46 -16.88 -5.45
C GLY A 69 5.66 -16.40 -6.66
N THR A 70 4.81 -17.25 -7.24
CA THR A 70 3.96 -16.94 -8.41
C THR A 70 2.55 -16.50 -8.03
N THR A 71 2.20 -16.55 -6.75
CA THR A 71 0.87 -16.15 -6.27
C THR A 71 0.85 -14.65 -6.01
N GLN A 72 -0.32 -14.02 -6.22
CA GLN A 72 -0.50 -12.60 -5.92
C GLN A 72 -1.88 -12.32 -5.36
N VAL A 73 -1.95 -11.44 -4.36
CA VAL A 73 -3.20 -10.80 -3.92
C VAL A 73 -3.05 -9.30 -4.06
N ASN A 74 -4.14 -8.61 -4.34
CA ASN A 74 -4.10 -7.19 -4.65
C ASN A 74 -4.99 -6.39 -3.73
N VAL A 75 -4.47 -5.30 -3.18
CA VAL A 75 -5.21 -4.39 -2.30
C VAL A 75 -4.81 -2.94 -2.57
N GLY A 76 -5.68 -2.01 -2.23
CA GLY A 76 -5.42 -0.59 -2.44
C GLY A 76 -6.62 0.29 -2.12
N PHE A 77 -6.52 1.55 -2.49
CA PHE A 77 -7.63 2.49 -2.39
C PHE A 77 -8.79 2.00 -3.26
N GLY A 78 -9.99 1.89 -2.67
CA GLY A 78 -11.17 1.32 -3.34
C GLY A 78 -11.24 -0.22 -3.39
N SER A 79 -10.16 -0.93 -3.06
CA SER A 79 -10.13 -2.39 -2.92
C SER A 79 -9.43 -2.78 -1.61
N PRO A 80 -10.08 -2.57 -0.46
CA PRO A 80 -9.40 -2.54 0.83
C PRO A 80 -9.02 -3.93 1.39
N TYR A 81 -9.43 -5.01 0.72
CA TYR A 81 -9.31 -6.35 1.28
C TYR A 81 -9.13 -7.41 0.18
N SER A 82 -8.20 -8.33 0.37
CA SER A 82 -7.99 -9.49 -0.50
C SER A 82 -7.32 -10.61 0.29
N ASN A 83 -7.52 -11.86 -0.13
CA ASN A 83 -6.88 -13.02 0.49
C ASN A 83 -6.42 -14.01 -0.57
N SER A 84 -5.54 -14.92 -0.17
CA SER A 84 -4.91 -15.89 -1.08
C SER A 84 -5.72 -17.18 -1.27
N ILE A 85 -7.04 -17.16 -1.07
CA ILE A 85 -7.87 -18.35 -1.25
C ILE A 85 -7.71 -18.91 -2.67
N GLY A 86 -7.58 -20.24 -2.76
CA GLY A 86 -7.36 -20.93 -4.03
C GLY A 86 -5.94 -20.80 -4.59
N GLN A 87 -5.01 -20.21 -3.83
CA GLN A 87 -3.58 -20.14 -4.18
C GLN A 87 -2.77 -21.09 -3.29
N PRO A 88 -1.61 -21.59 -3.75
CA PRO A 88 -0.67 -22.30 -2.89
C PRO A 88 -0.33 -21.50 -1.61
N ALA A 89 -0.53 -22.12 -0.46
CA ALA A 89 -0.20 -21.51 0.83
C ALA A 89 1.33 -21.37 0.96
N PRO A 90 1.83 -20.20 1.39
CA PRO A 90 3.21 -20.08 1.81
C PRO A 90 3.55 -21.10 2.92
N PRO A 91 4.68 -21.84 2.84
CA PRO A 91 5.06 -22.84 3.86
C PRO A 91 5.37 -22.24 5.24
N CYS A 92 5.49 -20.91 5.33
CA CYS A 92 5.78 -20.16 6.56
C CYS A 92 4.52 -19.65 7.28
N ILE A 93 3.31 -19.92 6.77
CA ILE A 93 2.06 -19.69 7.50
C ILE A 93 1.45 -21.00 7.97
N THR A 94 0.66 -20.93 9.04
CA THR A 94 -0.07 -22.05 9.63
C THR A 94 -1.49 -22.17 9.07
N ASN A 95 -2.13 -21.04 8.73
CA ASN A 95 -3.40 -21.04 8.02
C ASN A 95 -3.18 -21.29 6.52
N PRO A 96 -4.17 -21.85 5.80
CA PRO A 96 -4.04 -22.19 4.39
C PRO A 96 -4.05 -20.97 3.46
N PHE A 97 -4.28 -19.77 4.00
CA PHE A 97 -4.28 -18.53 3.25
C PHE A 97 -3.73 -17.41 4.13
N PHE A 98 -3.22 -16.37 3.47
CA PHE A 98 -2.98 -15.08 4.10
C PHE A 98 -3.98 -14.06 3.55
N THR A 99 -4.18 -13.00 4.31
CA THR A 99 -5.07 -11.90 4.03
C THR A 99 -4.28 -10.60 4.06
N ALA A 100 -4.65 -9.69 3.17
CA ALA A 100 -4.16 -8.34 3.11
C ALA A 100 -5.32 -7.36 3.31
N SER A 101 -5.12 -6.37 4.19
CA SER A 101 -6.07 -5.29 4.43
C SER A 101 -5.41 -3.93 4.27
N TRP A 102 -6.07 -3.05 3.55
CA TRP A 102 -5.64 -1.69 3.26
C TRP A 102 -6.54 -0.67 3.96
N ALA A 103 -5.91 0.29 4.64
CA ALA A 103 -6.58 1.40 5.30
C ALA A 103 -5.97 2.72 4.83
N GLN A 104 -6.82 3.60 4.32
CA GLN A 104 -6.44 4.91 3.81
C GLN A 104 -7.68 5.82 3.79
N ALA A 105 -7.59 7.04 4.35
CA ALA A 105 -8.74 7.93 4.53
C ALA A 105 -9.16 8.63 3.24
N THR A 106 -8.18 9.07 2.45
CA THR A 106 -8.34 9.67 1.11
C THR A 106 -7.19 9.20 0.22
N GLN A 107 -7.35 9.30 -1.10
CA GLN A 107 -6.34 8.86 -2.06
C GLN A 107 -4.94 9.49 -1.84
N ALA A 108 -4.89 10.70 -1.28
CA ALA A 108 -3.65 11.41 -0.94
C ALA A 108 -3.14 11.15 0.48
N SER A 109 -3.92 10.51 1.35
CA SER A 109 -3.53 10.25 2.74
C SER A 109 -2.53 9.09 2.84
N ASN A 110 -1.76 9.03 3.93
CA ASN A 110 -0.91 7.88 4.22
C ASN A 110 -1.74 6.60 4.28
N ALA A 111 -1.20 5.53 3.74
CA ALA A 111 -1.83 4.23 3.72
C ALA A 111 -1.18 3.28 4.73
N THR A 112 -2.00 2.40 5.29
CA THR A 112 -1.54 1.25 6.08
C THR A 112 -1.99 -0.02 5.40
N LEU A 113 -1.05 -0.93 5.17
CA LEU A 113 -1.29 -2.30 4.73
C LEU A 113 -1.00 -3.23 5.92
N VAL A 114 -1.91 -4.16 6.20
CA VAL A 114 -1.69 -5.24 7.16
C VAL A 114 -1.77 -6.56 6.43
N ILE A 115 -0.75 -7.41 6.58
CA ILE A 115 -0.71 -8.78 6.08
C ILE A 115 -0.78 -9.71 7.28
N PHE A 116 -1.75 -10.62 7.30
CA PHE A 116 -2.01 -11.54 8.42
C PHE A 116 -2.53 -12.88 7.91
N GLU A 117 -2.51 -13.91 8.75
CA GLU A 117 -3.01 -15.24 8.45
C GLU A 117 -4.35 -15.55 9.11
#